data_AF-A0AA38CLR0-F1
#
_entry.id   AF-A0AA38CLR0-F1
#
_cell.length_a   1.000
_cell.length_b   1.000
_cell.length_c   1.000
_cell.angle_alpha   90.00
_cell.angle_beta   90.00
_cell.angle_gamma   90.00
#
_symmetry.space_group_name_H-M   'P 1'
#
loop_
_entity.id
_entity.type
_entity.pdbx_description
1 polymer ?
#
loop_
_entity_poly.entity_id
_entity_poly.type
_entity_poly.pdbx_seq_one_letter_code
_entity_poly.pdbx_strand_id
1 'polypeptide(L)'
;MQLFEKVEVTKPVASRSTSAEIYVVGLRYKAPAKIDPRLLDVKHLFQEVVGPPKVVDVLRGSKQKRNREGYEEGLATIRKTCLASDFVWSDKPLDVLGSVTSISFEDPVCSTIKEHSLTTDE
;
A
#
# COMPACT_ATOMS: atom_id res chain seq x y z
N MET A 1 -14.19 5.15 -18.21
CA MET A 1 -15.64 5.28 -17.93
C MET A 1 -16.44 4.75 -19.11
N GLN A 2 -16.91 3.52 -18.98
CA GLN A 2 -17.27 2.66 -20.12
C GLN A 2 -18.69 2.89 -20.63
N LEU A 3 -19.57 3.45 -19.79
CA LEU A 3 -21.02 3.55 -20.07
C LEU A 3 -21.52 4.95 -20.43
N PHE A 4 -20.73 5.99 -20.18
CA PHE A 4 -21.10 7.39 -20.42
C PHE A 4 -20.04 8.07 -21.30
N GLU A 5 -20.44 9.08 -22.08
CA GLU A 5 -19.50 9.88 -22.86
C GLU A 5 -18.68 10.81 -21.98
N LYS A 6 -19.33 11.41 -20.98
CA LYS A 6 -18.70 12.32 -20.03
C LYS A 6 -19.19 11.99 -18.63
N VAL A 7 -18.27 12.04 -17.66
CA VAL A 7 -18.65 11.97 -16.25
C VAL A 7 -17.98 13.11 -15.52
N GLU A 8 -18.77 13.82 -14.72
CA GLU A 8 -18.31 14.92 -13.90
C GLU A 8 -18.43 14.54 -12.44
N VAL A 9 -17.40 14.86 -11.66
CA VAL A 9 -17.36 14.60 -10.23
C VAL A 9 -17.32 15.94 -9.51
N THR A 10 -18.27 16.18 -8.60
CA THR A 10 -18.35 17.43 -7.86
C THR A 10 -18.64 17.18 -6.38
N LYS A 11 -18.02 17.98 -5.52
CA LYS A 11 -18.33 18.05 -4.09
C LYS A 11 -18.88 19.45 -3.80
N PRO A 12 -20.09 19.58 -3.21
CA PRO A 12 -20.68 20.89 -2.97
C PRO A 12 -19.79 21.73 -2.07
N VAL A 13 -19.65 23.02 -2.38
CA VAL A 13 -18.84 23.94 -1.57
C VAL A 13 -19.39 24.05 -0.15
N ALA A 14 -20.72 24.06 -0.01
CA ALA A 14 -21.42 24.19 1.27
C ALA A 14 -21.13 23.04 2.25
N SER A 15 -20.86 21.83 1.75
CA SER A 15 -20.59 20.65 2.58
C SER A 15 -19.13 20.18 2.53
N ARG A 16 -18.25 20.98 1.92
CA ARG A 16 -16.87 20.58 1.61
C ARG A 16 -16.07 20.19 2.86
N SER A 17 -16.31 20.86 3.98
CA SER A 17 -15.64 20.63 5.28
C SER A 17 -16.47 19.85 6.30
N THR A 18 -17.76 19.60 6.03
CA THR A 18 -18.69 19.03 7.02
C THR A 18 -19.15 17.62 6.68
N SER A 19 -19.05 17.20 5.42
CA SER A 19 -19.48 15.87 4.96
C SER A 19 -18.46 15.22 4.03
N ALA A 20 -18.57 13.91 3.83
CA ALA A 20 -17.79 13.12 2.89
C ALA A 20 -18.50 12.87 1.54
N GLU A 21 -19.71 13.42 1.35
CA GLU A 21 -20.49 13.23 0.11
C GLU A 21 -19.80 13.76 -1.15
N ILE A 22 -20.07 13.08 -2.26
CA ILE A 22 -19.61 13.43 -3.61
C ILE A 22 -20.75 13.10 -4.57
N TYR A 23 -20.97 13.97 -5.55
CA TYR A 23 -21.92 13.75 -6.64
C TYR A 23 -21.15 13.39 -7.90
N VAL A 24 -21.54 12.28 -8.52
CA VAL A 24 -20.98 11.80 -9.78
C VAL A 24 -22.09 11.85 -10.82
N VAL A 25 -21.93 12.68 -11.85
CA VAL A 25 -22.93 12.92 -12.89
C VAL A 25 -22.45 12.28 -14.20
N GLY A 26 -23.12 11.21 -14.62
CA GLY A 26 -22.92 10.58 -15.93
C GLY A 26 -23.74 11.28 -17.01
N LEU A 27 -23.08 11.90 -17.98
CA LEU A 27 -23.70 12.60 -19.11
C LEU A 27 -23.59 11.76 -20.38
N ARG A 28 -24.66 11.76 -21.17
CA ARG A 28 -24.77 11.06 -22.46
C ARG A 28 -24.47 9.56 -22.32
N TYR A 29 -25.46 8.83 -21.81
CA TYR A 29 -25.39 7.37 -21.66
C TYR A 29 -25.26 6.70 -23.03
N LYS A 30 -24.25 5.83 -23.18
CA LYS A 30 -23.90 5.20 -24.47
C LYS A 30 -24.87 4.10 -24.90
N ALA A 31 -25.70 3.59 -24.00
CA ALA A 31 -26.69 2.53 -24.25
C ALA A 31 -26.17 1.36 -25.13
N PRO A 32 -25.06 0.70 -24.74
CA PRO A 32 -24.53 -0.40 -25.53
C PRO A 32 -25.49 -1.60 -25.53
N ALA A 33 -25.62 -2.29 -26.68
CA ALA A 33 -26.49 -3.46 -26.82
C ALA A 33 -26.08 -4.64 -25.92
N LYS A 34 -24.80 -4.70 -25.51
CA LYS A 34 -24.26 -5.69 -24.57
C LYS A 34 -23.37 -4.97 -23.56
N ILE A 35 -23.60 -5.23 -22.27
CA ILE A 35 -22.79 -4.72 -21.16
C ILE A 35 -21.97 -5.90 -20.63
N ASP A 36 -20.67 -5.69 -20.40
CA ASP A 36 -19.85 -6.69 -19.71
C ASP A 36 -20.37 -6.84 -18.27
N PRO A 37 -20.86 -8.03 -17.87
CA PRO A 37 -21.42 -8.24 -16.53
C PRO A 37 -20.41 -8.00 -15.40
N ARG A 38 -19.10 -8.11 -15.67
CA ARG A 38 -18.06 -7.84 -14.66
C ARG A 38 -18.03 -6.39 -14.20
N LEU A 39 -18.49 -5.45 -15.02
CA LEU A 39 -18.57 -4.03 -14.67
C LEU A 39 -19.63 -3.73 -13.61
N LEU A 40 -20.61 -4.64 -13.45
CA LEU A 40 -21.72 -4.51 -12.51
C LEU A 40 -21.65 -5.55 -11.38
N ASP A 41 -20.66 -6.44 -11.40
CA ASP A 41 -20.44 -7.41 -10.34
C ASP A 41 -19.54 -6.82 -9.24
N VAL A 42 -20.10 -6.74 -8.03
CA VAL A 42 -19.42 -6.24 -6.82
C VAL A 42 -18.10 -6.95 -6.57
N LYS A 43 -18.03 -8.27 -6.81
CA LYS A 43 -16.81 -9.05 -6.56
C LYS A 43 -15.66 -8.65 -7.47
N HIS A 44 -15.97 -8.32 -8.72
CA HIS A 44 -14.98 -7.86 -9.70
C HIS A 44 -14.67 -6.37 -9.53
N LEU A 45 -15.65 -5.57 -9.09
CA LEU A 45 -15.49 -4.13 -8.87
C LEU A 45 -14.49 -3.81 -7.73
N PHE A 46 -14.54 -4.60 -6.65
CA PHE A 46 -13.66 -4.44 -5.48
C PHE A 46 -12.46 -5.37 -5.51
N GLN A 47 -12.17 -6.02 -6.64
CA GLN A 47 -10.97 -6.83 -6.76
C GLN A 47 -9.75 -5.90 -6.72
N GLU A 48 -8.95 -6.02 -5.65
CA GLU A 48 -7.74 -5.24 -5.51
C GLU A 48 -6.82 -5.48 -6.71
N VAL A 49 -6.52 -4.41 -7.42
CA VAL A 49 -5.44 -4.43 -8.40
C VAL A 49 -4.16 -4.43 -7.57
N VAL A 50 -3.54 -5.59 -7.43
CA VAL A 50 -2.18 -5.69 -6.89
C VAL A 50 -1.28 -4.89 -7.82
N GLY A 51 -1.04 -3.64 -7.45
CA GLY A 51 -0.13 -2.77 -8.17
C GLY A 51 1.27 -3.36 -8.13
N PRO A 52 2.14 -3.00 -9.08
CA PRO A 52 3.55 -3.35 -8.94
C PRO A 52 4.04 -2.85 -7.57
N PRO A 53 4.83 -3.65 -6.83
CA PRO A 53 5.27 -3.29 -5.49
C PRO A 53 5.93 -1.91 -5.55
N LYS A 54 5.41 -0.97 -4.75
CA LYS A 54 6.04 0.36 -4.61
C LYS A 54 7.44 0.12 -4.05
N VAL A 55 8.46 0.36 -4.87
CA VAL A 55 9.85 0.33 -4.42
C VAL A 55 10.04 1.53 -3.49
N VAL A 56 10.02 1.28 -2.19
CA VAL A 56 10.28 2.30 -1.18
C VAL A 56 11.79 2.52 -1.14
N ASP A 57 12.23 3.72 -1.53
CA ASP A 57 13.64 4.11 -1.40
C ASP A 57 13.93 4.47 0.06
N VAL A 58 14.32 3.46 0.85
CA VAL A 58 14.51 3.55 2.30
C VAL A 58 15.68 4.47 2.69
N LEU A 59 16.63 4.71 1.77
CA LEU A 59 17.85 5.47 2.05
C LEU A 59 17.72 6.97 1.71
N ARG A 60 16.60 7.41 1.14
CA ARG A 60 16.40 8.84 0.84
C ARG A 60 16.13 9.66 2.10
N GLY A 61 17.08 10.53 2.46
CA GLY A 61 16.94 11.54 3.51
C GLY A 61 15.92 12.66 3.23
N SER A 62 15.16 12.59 2.13
CA SER A 62 14.09 13.57 1.86
C SER A 62 12.83 13.21 2.63
N LYS A 63 12.16 14.20 3.24
CA LYS A 63 10.86 14.04 3.89
C LYS A 63 9.87 13.34 2.95
N GLN A 64 9.66 12.03 3.13
CA GLN A 64 8.64 11.31 2.38
C GLN A 64 7.29 11.95 2.65
N LYS A 65 6.56 12.24 1.57
CA LYS A 65 5.19 12.75 1.64
C LYS A 65 4.38 11.72 2.42
N ARG A 66 3.77 12.13 3.53
CA ARG A 66 2.91 11.25 4.35
C ARG A 66 1.93 10.50 3.45
N ASN A 67 2.05 9.18 3.42
CA ASN A 67 1.07 8.31 2.78
C ASN A 67 -0.27 8.50 3.50
N ARG A 68 -1.28 8.96 2.75
CA ARG A 68 -2.67 9.08 3.21
C ARG A 68 -3.52 7.88 2.81
N GLU A 69 -2.91 6.93 2.10
CA GLU A 69 -3.47 5.60 1.89
C GLU A 69 -3.54 4.96 3.29
N GLY A 70 -4.73 4.52 3.70
CA GLY A 70 -4.95 3.97 5.04
C GLY A 70 -4.05 2.76 5.32
N TYR A 71 -4.08 2.26 6.55
CA TYR A 71 -3.43 0.99 6.87
C TYR A 71 -4.00 -0.13 6.00
N GLU A 72 -3.16 -1.07 5.57
CA GLU A 72 -3.64 -2.22 4.80
C GLU A 72 -4.72 -2.99 5.56
N GLU A 73 -5.79 -3.35 4.86
CA GLU A 73 -6.91 -4.09 5.44
C GLU A 73 -6.42 -5.48 5.91
N GLY A 74 -6.64 -5.79 7.19
CA GLY A 74 -6.35 -7.13 7.75
C GLY A 74 -5.05 -7.26 8.55
N LEU A 75 -4.20 -6.23 8.65
CA LEU A 75 -3.05 -6.26 9.55
C LEU A 75 -3.45 -5.80 10.96
N ALA A 76 -3.84 -6.75 11.82
CA ALA A 76 -3.98 -6.51 13.26
C ALA A 76 -2.63 -6.18 13.95
N THR A 77 -1.51 -6.49 13.29
CA THR A 77 -0.17 -6.35 13.85
C THR A 77 0.63 -5.31 13.06
N ILE A 78 0.78 -4.13 13.67
CA ILE A 78 1.63 -3.02 13.17
C ILE A 78 3.11 -3.46 13.08
N ARG A 79 3.50 -4.48 13.86
CA ARG A 79 4.87 -4.99 13.95
C ARG A 79 5.09 -6.20 13.03
N LYS A 80 5.91 -6.03 11.99
CA LYS A 80 6.51 -7.10 11.18
C LYS A 80 7.96 -7.29 11.62
N THR A 81 8.33 -8.50 12.04
CA THR A 81 9.69 -8.84 12.51
C THR A 81 10.37 -9.80 11.54
N CYS A 82 11.64 -9.58 11.20
CA CYS A 82 12.50 -10.59 10.56
C CYS A 82 13.76 -10.85 11.38
N LEU A 83 14.48 -11.94 11.06
CA LEU A 83 15.76 -12.22 11.67
C LEU A 83 16.87 -11.35 11.08
N ALA A 84 17.90 -11.09 11.88
CA ALA A 84 19.11 -10.40 11.42
C ALA A 84 19.82 -11.18 10.30
N SER A 85 19.84 -12.52 10.39
CA SER A 85 20.35 -13.40 9.34
C SER A 85 19.65 -13.17 8.00
N ASP A 86 18.32 -13.11 8.02
CA ASP A 86 17.50 -12.97 6.82
C ASP A 86 17.68 -11.61 6.18
N PHE A 87 17.97 -10.58 6.98
CA PHE A 87 18.31 -9.26 6.46
C PHE A 87 19.73 -9.21 5.88
N VAL A 88 20.74 -9.68 6.64
CA VAL A 88 22.16 -9.56 6.27
C VAL A 88 22.52 -10.44 5.08
N TRP A 89 21.91 -11.62 4.96
CA TRP A 89 22.21 -12.58 3.90
C TRP A 89 21.18 -12.60 2.76
N SER A 90 20.22 -11.67 2.76
CA SER A 90 19.28 -11.52 1.64
C SER A 90 19.95 -10.93 0.40
N ASP A 91 19.57 -11.41 -0.78
CA ASP A 91 19.94 -10.81 -2.07
C ASP A 91 19.34 -9.41 -2.28
N LYS A 92 18.31 -9.06 -1.48
CA LYS A 92 17.57 -7.79 -1.54
C LYS A 92 17.33 -7.20 -0.14
N PRO A 93 18.39 -6.78 0.56
CA PRO A 93 18.28 -6.29 1.94
C PRO A 93 17.42 -5.03 2.06
N LEU A 94 17.39 -4.19 1.02
CA LEU A 94 16.54 -2.98 1.01
C LEU A 94 15.04 -3.29 0.97
N ASP A 95 14.64 -4.35 0.26
CA ASP A 95 13.24 -4.79 0.21
C ASP A 95 12.82 -5.35 1.58
N VAL A 96 13.70 -6.11 2.22
CA VAL A 96 13.49 -6.59 3.59
C VAL A 96 13.31 -5.40 4.53
N LEU A 97 14.24 -4.43 4.52
CA LEU A 97 14.17 -3.24 5.37
C LEU A 97 12.91 -2.40 5.13
N GLY A 98 12.46 -2.28 3.87
CA GLY A 98 11.25 -1.55 3.51
C GLY A 98 9.95 -2.27 3.89
N SER A 99 10.01 -3.57 4.17
CA SER A 99 8.84 -4.41 4.47
C SER A 99 8.68 -4.75 5.95
N VAL A 100 9.75 -4.68 6.74
CA VAL A 100 9.75 -5.00 8.17
C VAL A 100 9.87 -3.77 9.05
N THR A 101 9.42 -3.90 10.29
CA THR A 101 9.47 -2.84 11.31
C THR A 101 10.42 -3.16 12.46
N SER A 102 10.87 -4.41 12.55
CA SER A 102 11.80 -4.87 13.58
C SER A 102 12.70 -5.96 13.01
N ILE A 103 13.97 -5.93 13.41
CA ILE A 103 14.93 -7.00 13.16
C ILE A 103 15.27 -7.62 14.51
N SER A 104 15.20 -8.94 14.64
CA SER A 104 15.52 -9.67 15.87
C SER A 104 16.76 -10.56 15.70
N PHE A 105 17.44 -10.80 16.82
CA PHE A 105 18.58 -11.73 16.93
C PHE A 105 18.16 -13.01 17.67
N GLU A 106 16.86 -13.28 17.77
CA GLU A 106 16.28 -14.37 18.58
C GLU A 106 16.36 -15.73 17.86
N ASP A 107 17.53 -16.05 17.30
CA ASP A 107 17.81 -17.33 16.67
C ASP A 107 19.32 -17.63 16.79
N PRO A 108 19.73 -18.88 17.10
CA PRO A 108 21.14 -19.28 17.14
C PRO A 108 21.92 -18.98 15.85
N VAL A 109 21.26 -18.95 14.69
CA VAL A 109 21.87 -18.60 13.40
C VAL A 109 22.34 -17.15 13.40
N CYS A 110 21.67 -16.27 14.16
CA CYS A 110 22.04 -14.86 14.31
C CYS A 110 23.18 -14.63 15.32
N SER A 111 23.63 -15.63 16.08
CA SER A 111 24.66 -15.47 17.11
C SER A 111 25.97 -14.90 16.55
N THR A 112 26.37 -15.35 15.36
CA THR A 112 27.57 -14.86 14.67
C THR A 112 27.50 -13.37 14.33
N ILE A 113 26.30 -12.86 14.02
CA ILE A 113 26.05 -11.46 13.71
C ILE A 113 25.96 -10.65 15.01
N LYS A 114 25.32 -11.22 16.04
CA LYS A 114 25.17 -10.59 17.35
C LYS A 114 26.52 -10.38 18.06
N GLU A 115 27.43 -11.34 17.93
CA GLU A 115 28.76 -11.29 18.55
C GLU A 115 29.81 -10.57 17.68
N HIS A 116 29.41 -10.03 16.53
CA HIS A 116 30.32 -9.33 15.62
C HIS A 116 30.83 -8.02 16.23
N SER A 117 32.09 -7.67 15.98
CA SER A 117 32.75 -6.50 16.58
C SER A 117 32.13 -5.14 16.24
N LEU A 118 31.31 -5.10 15.18
CA LEU A 118 30.57 -3.91 14.74
C LEU A 118 29.16 -3.83 15.34
N THR A 119 28.68 -4.89 15.99
CA THR A 119 27.37 -4.94 16.65
C THR A 119 27.57 -4.52 18.11
N THR A 120 27.86 -3.24 18.32
CA THR A 120 28.03 -2.65 19.65
C THR A 120 26.73 -2.00 20.11
N ASP A 121 26.53 -1.90 21.43
CA ASP A 121 25.49 -1.04 21.99
C ASP A 121 25.78 0.42 21.59
N GLU A 122 24.80 1.11 21.00
CA GLU A 122 24.86 2.55 20.69
C GLU A 122 24.63 3.44 21.92
#